data_AF-A0A699T961-F1
#
_entry.id   AF-A0A699T961-F1
#
_cell.length_a   1.000
_cell.length_b   1.000
_cell.length_c   1.000
_cell.angle_alpha   90.00
_cell.angle_beta   90.00
_cell.angle_gamma   90.00
#
_symmetry.space_group_name_H-M   'P 1'
#
loop_
_entity.id
_entity.type
_entity.pdbx_description
1 polymer ?
#
loop_
_entity_poly.entity_id
_entity_poly.type
_entity_poly.pdbx_seq_one_letter_code
_entity_poly.pdbx_strand_id
1 'polypeptide(L)'
;NPPPPLTQDTVNRMIQESVEAAIRAESERVQNEANSAEGTNVAPVARECTFADFMKCSPITFRGNEGAVGLIRWIEKTEMVFTVSKCTEANKVAFAAATFQDRALTWWNSQVATLGIEVVTKKTWAKMKVMMTEEFCPPEDIQRMERGSSSGGGNNNSNRNNNNYNSN
;
A
#
# COMPACT_ATOMS: atom_id res chain seq x y z
N ASN A 1 68.52 12.29 34.63
CA ASN A 1 67.29 11.86 35.33
C ASN A 1 66.50 10.98 34.36
N PRO A 2 66.34 9.67 34.61
CA PRO A 2 65.52 8.83 33.73
C PRO A 2 64.05 9.27 33.81
N PRO A 3 63.26 9.16 32.72
CA PRO A 3 61.83 9.46 32.78
C PRO A 3 61.16 8.53 33.81
N PRO A 4 60.21 9.03 34.62
CA PRO A 4 59.52 8.20 35.59
C PRO A 4 58.86 7.00 34.88
N PRO A 5 58.92 5.78 35.47
CA PRO A 5 58.26 4.61 34.91
C PRO A 5 56.77 4.91 34.70
N LEU A 6 56.26 4.65 33.51
CA LEU A 6 54.82 4.67 33.25
C LEU A 6 54.18 3.55 34.07
N THR A 7 53.61 3.91 35.21
CA THR A 7 52.93 2.98 36.11
C THR A 7 51.54 2.67 35.60
N GLN A 8 51.03 1.49 35.94
CA GLN A 8 49.66 1.08 35.61
C GLN A 8 48.62 2.10 36.10
N ASP A 9 48.88 2.78 37.23
CA ASP A 9 48.04 3.85 37.76
C ASP A 9 47.96 5.07 36.85
N THR A 10 49.07 5.42 36.18
CA THR A 10 49.10 6.52 35.20
C THR A 10 48.25 6.17 33.98
N VAL A 11 48.36 4.93 33.50
CA VAL A 11 47.55 4.42 32.39
C VAL A 11 46.06 4.42 32.75
N ASN A 12 45.71 3.91 33.94
CA ASN A 12 44.33 3.88 34.41
C ASN A 12 43.74 5.30 34.56
N ARG A 13 44.53 6.26 35.04
CA ARG A 13 44.10 7.66 35.16
C ARG A 13 43.82 8.31 33.81
N MET A 14 44.67 8.06 32.82
CA MET A 14 44.46 8.58 31.45
C MET A 14 43.22 7.98 30.79
N ILE A 15 42.95 6.69 31.01
CA ILE A 15 41.73 6.04 30.53
C ILE A 15 40.51 6.68 31.19
N GLN A 16 40.53 6.88 32.50
CA GLN A 16 39.44 7.49 33.24
C GLN A 16 39.17 8.93 32.78
N GLU A 17 40.21 9.76 32.64
CA GLU A 17 40.11 11.15 32.16
C GLU A 17 39.54 11.21 30.73
N SER A 18 39.94 10.27 29.86
CA SER A 18 39.44 10.19 28.47
C SER A 18 37.98 9.77 28.40
N VAL A 19 37.56 8.79 29.24
CA VAL A 19 36.17 8.35 29.33
C VAL A 19 35.27 9.48 29.84
N GLU A 20 35.71 10.20 30.87
CA GLU A 20 34.96 11.35 31.40
C GLU A 20 34.87 12.50 30.41
N ALA A 21 35.94 12.77 29.65
CA ALA A 21 35.91 13.77 28.59
C ALA A 21 34.93 13.39 27.47
N ALA A 22 34.87 12.12 27.09
CA ALA A 22 33.91 11.62 26.10
C ALA A 22 32.46 11.72 26.60
N ILE A 23 32.19 11.37 27.87
CA ILE A 23 30.86 11.51 28.47
C ILE A 23 30.42 12.97 28.49
N ARG A 24 31.32 13.91 28.85
CA ARG A 24 31.01 15.35 28.84
C ARG A 24 30.73 15.85 27.43
N ALA A 25 31.56 15.49 26.45
CA ALA A 25 31.36 15.89 25.06
C ALA A 25 30.03 15.36 24.50
N GLU A 26 29.65 14.13 24.83
CA GLU A 26 28.36 13.57 24.41
C GLU A 26 27.19 14.26 25.11
N SER A 27 27.32 14.57 26.41
CA SER A 27 26.29 15.33 27.15
C SER A 27 26.10 16.75 26.60
N GLU A 28 27.17 17.41 26.16
CA GLU A 28 27.10 18.72 25.50
C GLU A 28 26.48 18.63 24.10
N ARG A 29 26.74 17.55 23.35
CA ARG A 29 26.07 17.29 22.06
C ARG A 29 24.58 17.07 22.23
N VAL A 30 24.15 16.23 23.17
CA VAL A 30 22.73 15.95 23.46
C VAL A 30 22.01 17.22 23.90
N GLN A 31 22.65 18.07 24.72
CA GLN A 31 22.06 19.34 25.15
C GLN A 31 21.99 20.38 24.02
N ASN A 32 22.99 20.42 23.13
CA ASN A 32 22.97 21.30 21.95
C ASN A 32 21.94 20.84 20.90
N GLU A 33 21.70 19.54 20.76
CA GLU A 33 20.59 19.00 19.96
C GLU A 33 19.23 19.37 20.57
N ALA A 34 19.08 19.32 21.89
CA ALA A 34 17.87 19.75 22.59
C ALA A 34 17.61 21.26 22.44
N ASN A 35 18.66 22.10 22.51
CA ASN A 35 18.55 23.56 22.32
C ASN A 35 18.39 23.97 20.84
N SER A 36 18.85 23.15 19.89
CA SER A 36 18.58 23.37 18.45
C SER A 36 17.14 23.03 18.06
N ALA A 37 16.37 22.40 18.95
CA ALA A 37 14.92 22.23 18.80
C ALA A 37 14.11 23.45 19.27
N GLU A 38 14.77 24.47 19.84
CA GLU A 38 14.16 25.73 20.29
C GLU A 38 14.37 26.89 19.30
N GLY A 39 14.70 26.55 18.04
CA GLY A 39 14.30 27.39 16.92
C GLY A 39 12.92 26.92 16.49
N THR A 40 11.90 27.77 16.60
CA THR A 40 10.50 27.55 16.19
C THR A 40 10.38 27.03 14.75
N ASN A 41 10.68 25.76 14.53
CA ASN A 41 10.31 24.98 13.39
C ASN A 41 9.35 23.94 13.94
N VAL A 42 8.12 24.39 14.19
CA VAL A 42 6.98 23.49 14.06
C VAL A 42 7.08 22.97 12.64
N ALA A 43 7.72 21.80 12.45
CA ALA A 43 7.65 21.08 11.20
C ALA A 43 6.16 21.10 10.82
N PRO A 44 5.78 21.61 9.63
CA PRO A 44 4.38 21.75 9.30
C PRO A 44 3.78 20.36 9.48
N VAL A 45 2.81 20.23 10.40
CA VAL A 45 2.05 19.00 10.58
C VAL A 45 1.72 18.53 9.18
N ALA A 46 2.24 17.36 8.81
CA ALA A 46 2.11 16.87 7.44
C ALA A 46 0.63 16.92 7.12
N ARG A 47 0.26 17.79 6.17
CA ARG A 47 -1.15 18.07 5.86
C ARG A 47 -1.80 16.75 5.49
N GLU A 48 -2.68 16.25 6.35
CA GLU A 48 -3.48 15.07 6.05
C GLU A 48 -4.33 15.36 4.81
N CYS A 49 -4.44 14.38 3.91
CA CYS A 49 -5.34 14.53 2.77
C CYS A 49 -6.77 14.72 3.29
N THR A 50 -7.45 15.72 2.77
CA THR A 50 -8.88 15.89 3.00
C THR A 50 -9.68 15.15 1.92
N PHE A 51 -10.97 14.94 2.16
CA PHE A 51 -11.85 14.41 1.11
C PHE A 51 -11.88 15.34 -0.12
N ALA A 52 -11.73 16.65 0.07
CA ALA A 52 -11.63 17.61 -1.03
C ALA A 52 -10.35 17.41 -1.86
N ASP A 53 -9.21 17.11 -1.23
CA ASP A 53 -7.97 16.78 -1.94
C ASP A 53 -8.11 15.52 -2.79
N PHE A 54 -8.78 14.50 -2.24
CA PHE A 54 -9.13 13.28 -2.95
C PHE A 54 -10.01 13.56 -4.17
N MET A 55 -11.11 14.29 -3.99
CA MET A 55 -12.04 14.62 -5.07
C MET A 55 -11.43 15.52 -6.15
N LYS A 56 -10.51 16.43 -5.78
CA LYS A 56 -9.78 17.28 -6.73
C LYS A 56 -8.89 16.47 -7.68
N CYS A 57 -8.48 15.25 -7.29
CA CYS A 57 -7.74 14.34 -8.16
C CYS A 57 -8.64 13.54 -9.11
N SER A 58 -9.95 13.82 -9.14
CA SER A 58 -10.94 13.20 -10.01
C SER A 58 -10.91 11.67 -9.94
N PRO A 59 -11.28 11.08 -8.78
CA PRO A 59 -11.43 9.64 -8.66
C PRO A 59 -12.52 9.15 -9.62
N ILE A 60 -12.41 7.89 -10.03
CA ILE A 60 -13.46 7.24 -10.83
C ILE A 60 -14.41 6.49 -9.91
N THR A 61 -15.65 6.33 -10.35
CA THR A 61 -16.68 5.60 -9.62
C THR A 61 -16.67 4.12 -9.98
N PHE A 62 -17.24 3.29 -9.10
CA PHE A 62 -17.42 1.87 -9.34
C PHE A 62 -18.88 1.50 -9.10
N ARG A 63 -19.55 0.94 -10.12
CA ARG A 63 -20.96 0.55 -10.02
C ARG A 63 -21.15 -0.89 -9.57
N GLY A 64 -20.13 -1.74 -9.77
CA GLY A 64 -20.15 -3.15 -9.36
C GLY A 64 -20.66 -4.12 -10.44
N ASN A 65 -20.80 -3.66 -11.69
CA ASN A 65 -21.24 -4.46 -12.83
C ASN A 65 -20.17 -4.57 -13.94
N GLU A 66 -19.00 -3.96 -13.75
CA GLU A 66 -17.90 -3.91 -14.71
C GLU A 66 -16.99 -5.17 -14.67
N GLY A 67 -17.29 -6.12 -13.77
CA GLY A 67 -16.53 -7.37 -13.58
C GLY A 67 -15.11 -7.17 -13.06
N ALA A 68 -14.30 -8.24 -13.10
CA ALA A 68 -12.94 -8.24 -12.57
C ALA A 68 -12.03 -7.16 -13.19
N VAL A 69 -12.11 -6.96 -14.51
CA VAL A 69 -11.32 -5.94 -15.22
C VAL A 69 -11.71 -4.53 -14.76
N GLY A 70 -13.01 -4.28 -14.60
CA GLY A 70 -13.50 -3.00 -14.08
C GLY A 70 -13.09 -2.73 -12.65
N LEU A 71 -13.13 -3.75 -11.79
CA LEU A 71 -12.65 -3.66 -10.42
C LEU A 71 -11.16 -3.32 -10.36
N ILE A 72 -10.32 -4.04 -11.12
CA ILE A 72 -8.88 -3.80 -11.18
C ILE A 72 -8.58 -2.36 -11.60
N ARG A 73 -9.22 -1.90 -12.68
CA ARG A 73 -9.06 -0.52 -13.18
C ARG A 73 -9.46 0.52 -12.13
N TRP A 74 -10.55 0.29 -11.41
CA TRP A 74 -10.99 1.17 -10.33
C TRP A 74 -10.00 1.19 -9.16
N ILE A 75 -9.49 0.03 -8.75
CA ILE A 75 -8.47 -0.08 -7.69
C ILE A 75 -7.21 0.71 -8.07
N GLU A 76 -6.64 0.46 -9.27
CA GLU A 76 -5.41 1.10 -9.73
C GLU A 76 -5.56 2.63 -9.80
N LYS A 77 -6.66 3.12 -10.36
CA LYS A 77 -6.94 4.56 -10.45
C LYS A 77 -7.12 5.18 -9.06
N THR A 78 -7.77 4.47 -8.14
CA THR A 78 -7.98 4.93 -6.76
C THR A 78 -6.67 4.97 -5.98
N GLU A 79 -5.78 3.99 -6.14
CA GLU A 79 -4.45 3.97 -5.53
C GLU A 79 -3.55 5.10 -6.06
N MET A 80 -3.63 5.39 -7.36
CA MET A 80 -2.98 6.56 -7.94
C MET A 80 -3.50 7.86 -7.30
N VAL A 81 -4.82 8.00 -7.14
CA VAL A 81 -5.42 9.17 -6.47
C VAL A 81 -4.97 9.28 -5.03
N PHE A 82 -4.93 8.19 -4.25
CA PHE A 82 -4.40 8.21 -2.88
C PHE A 82 -2.96 8.69 -2.82
N THR A 83 -2.13 8.28 -3.78
CA THR A 83 -0.72 8.69 -3.85
C THR A 83 -0.60 10.18 -4.14
N VAL A 84 -1.33 10.70 -5.14
CA VAL A 84 -1.29 12.11 -5.54
C VAL A 84 -1.86 13.03 -4.46
N SER A 85 -2.97 12.63 -3.82
CA SER A 85 -3.61 13.38 -2.74
C SER A 85 -2.91 13.21 -1.38
N LYS A 86 -1.92 12.30 -1.28
CA LYS A 86 -1.20 11.94 -0.04
C LYS A 86 -2.11 11.41 1.06
N CYS A 87 -3.04 10.52 0.70
CA CYS A 87 -3.95 9.95 1.66
C CYS A 87 -3.33 8.93 2.61
N THR A 88 -3.56 9.16 3.89
CA THR A 88 -3.19 8.26 4.97
C THR A 88 -4.05 7.00 4.92
N GLU A 89 -3.53 5.87 5.41
CA GLU A 89 -4.28 4.61 5.46
C GLU A 89 -5.65 4.78 6.15
N ALA A 90 -5.74 5.62 7.18
CA ALA A 90 -6.97 5.88 7.92
C ALA A 90 -8.10 6.46 7.05
N ASN A 91 -7.78 7.22 6.00
CA ASN A 91 -8.77 7.88 5.14
C ASN A 91 -9.12 7.06 3.90
N LYS A 92 -8.27 6.11 3.49
CA LYS A 92 -8.40 5.41 2.19
C LYS A 92 -9.75 4.72 2.03
N VAL A 93 -10.15 3.89 2.98
CA VAL A 93 -11.39 3.11 2.84
C VAL A 93 -12.62 4.02 2.81
N ALA A 94 -12.70 5.00 3.69
CA ALA A 94 -13.82 5.95 3.72
C ALA A 94 -13.92 6.75 2.41
N PHE A 95 -12.78 7.21 1.87
CA PHE A 95 -12.77 8.02 0.65
C PHE A 95 -13.06 7.19 -0.60
N ALA A 96 -12.51 5.98 -0.71
CA ALA A 96 -12.86 5.06 -1.79
C ALA A 96 -14.34 4.68 -1.76
N ALA A 97 -14.90 4.40 -0.57
CA ALA A 97 -16.30 4.03 -0.43
C ALA A 97 -17.26 5.12 -0.90
N ALA A 98 -16.87 6.40 -0.79
CA ALA A 98 -17.63 7.52 -1.31
C ALA A 98 -17.75 7.54 -2.85
N THR A 99 -16.97 6.70 -3.56
CA THR A 99 -17.03 6.57 -5.03
C THR A 99 -17.87 5.38 -5.50
N PHE A 100 -18.44 4.61 -4.58
CA PHE A 100 -19.34 3.52 -4.94
C PHE A 100 -20.70 4.03 -5.43
N GLN A 101 -21.22 3.31 -6.42
CA GLN A 101 -22.54 3.55 -7.00
C GLN A 101 -23.28 2.21 -7.13
N ASP A 102 -24.60 2.28 -7.33
CA ASP A 102 -25.46 1.15 -7.68
C ASP A 102 -25.22 -0.13 -6.83
N ARG A 103 -24.83 -1.24 -7.47
CA ARG A 103 -24.59 -2.52 -6.81
C ARG A 103 -23.46 -2.41 -5.79
N ALA A 104 -22.38 -1.70 -6.12
CA ALA A 104 -21.26 -1.51 -5.20
C ALA A 104 -21.68 -0.72 -3.94
N LEU A 105 -22.52 0.31 -4.10
CA LEU A 105 -23.03 1.08 -2.96
C LEU A 105 -23.97 0.21 -2.10
N THR A 106 -24.82 -0.59 -2.73
CA THR A 106 -25.72 -1.53 -2.03
C THR A 106 -24.92 -2.54 -1.20
N TRP A 107 -23.87 -3.12 -1.79
CA TRP A 107 -22.95 -4.02 -1.10
C TRP A 107 -22.25 -3.32 0.07
N TRP A 108 -21.72 -2.10 -0.12
CA TRP A 108 -21.06 -1.34 0.94
C TRP A 108 -22.01 -1.07 2.11
N ASN A 109 -23.26 -0.70 1.84
CA ASN A 109 -24.27 -0.50 2.88
C ASN A 109 -24.56 -1.79 3.67
N SER A 110 -24.52 -2.96 3.02
CA SER A 110 -24.62 -4.25 3.70
C SER A 110 -23.42 -4.50 4.64
N GLN A 111 -22.20 -4.16 4.22
CA GLN A 111 -21.02 -4.24 5.08
C GLN A 111 -21.13 -3.31 6.30
N VAL A 112 -21.61 -2.08 6.09
CA VAL A 112 -21.86 -1.11 7.16
C VAL A 112 -22.93 -1.62 8.13
N ALA A 113 -24.02 -2.19 7.63
CA ALA A 113 -25.09 -2.75 8.46
C ALA A 113 -24.62 -3.96 9.29
N THR A 114 -23.73 -4.78 8.71
CA THR A 114 -23.26 -6.02 9.35
C THR A 114 -22.14 -5.76 10.37
N LEU A 115 -21.21 -4.86 10.06
CA LEU A 115 -20.00 -4.65 10.86
C LEU A 115 -20.01 -3.34 11.66
N GLY A 116 -20.83 -2.38 11.27
CA GLY A 116 -20.79 -1.00 11.75
C GLY A 116 -19.83 -0.12 10.94
N ILE A 117 -20.22 1.15 10.73
CA ILE A 117 -19.46 2.11 9.92
C ILE A 117 -18.03 2.31 10.42
N GLU A 118 -17.83 2.39 11.73
CA GLU A 118 -16.50 2.59 12.31
C GLU A 118 -15.58 1.40 12.05
N VAL A 119 -16.10 0.18 12.18
CA VAL A 119 -15.30 -1.04 12.03
C VAL A 119 -14.90 -1.24 10.57
N VAL A 120 -15.83 -1.01 9.64
CA VAL A 120 -15.56 -1.21 8.22
C VAL A 120 -14.64 -0.12 7.65
N THR A 121 -14.78 1.14 8.10
CA THR A 121 -13.91 2.25 7.64
C THR A 121 -12.50 2.19 8.24
N LYS A 122 -12.33 1.61 9.44
CA LYS A 122 -11.01 1.36 10.05
C LYS A 122 -10.25 0.17 9.45
N LYS A 123 -10.83 -0.57 8.50
CA LYS A 123 -10.10 -1.63 7.78
C LYS A 123 -8.98 -1.00 6.95
N THR A 124 -7.90 -1.75 6.75
CA THR A 124 -6.84 -1.32 5.83
C THR A 124 -7.33 -1.37 4.40
N TRP A 125 -6.72 -0.55 3.53
CA TRP A 125 -7.03 -0.59 2.11
C TRP A 125 -6.79 -1.98 1.50
N ALA A 126 -5.74 -2.68 1.95
CA ALA A 126 -5.48 -4.06 1.54
C ALA A 126 -6.64 -5.01 1.86
N LYS A 127 -7.24 -4.91 3.05
CA LYS A 127 -8.39 -5.74 3.41
C LYS A 127 -9.64 -5.38 2.60
N MET A 128 -9.84 -4.11 2.30
CA MET A 128 -10.94 -3.66 1.44
C MET A 128 -10.85 -4.28 0.04
N LYS A 129 -9.66 -4.28 -0.58
CA LYS A 129 -9.44 -4.91 -1.89
C LYS A 129 -9.80 -6.40 -1.89
N VAL A 130 -9.41 -7.14 -0.86
CA VAL A 130 -9.76 -8.58 -0.72
C VAL A 130 -11.28 -8.77 -0.67
N MET A 131 -11.98 -8.00 0.19
CA MET A 131 -13.44 -8.08 0.29
C MET A 131 -14.13 -7.76 -1.04
N MET A 132 -13.61 -6.80 -1.79
CA MET A 132 -14.14 -6.47 -3.11
C MET A 132 -13.87 -7.55 -4.15
N THR A 133 -12.69 -8.16 -4.15
CA THR A 133 -12.39 -9.29 -5.05
C THR A 133 -13.31 -10.48 -4.77
N GLU A 134 -13.56 -10.80 -3.50
CA GLU A 134 -14.50 -11.87 -3.12
C GLU A 134 -15.93 -11.61 -3.64
N GLU A 135 -16.40 -10.36 -3.62
CA GLU A 135 -17.76 -9.99 -4.06
C GLU A 135 -17.90 -9.82 -5.58
N PHE A 136 -16.91 -9.21 -6.24
CA PHE A 136 -17.04 -8.71 -7.61
C PHE A 136 -16.20 -9.50 -8.63
N CYS A 137 -15.38 -10.47 -8.20
CA CYS A 137 -14.63 -11.37 -9.07
C CYS A 137 -15.01 -12.84 -8.78
N PRO A 138 -16.23 -13.28 -9.15
CA PRO A 138 -16.63 -14.65 -8.90
C PRO A 138 -15.71 -15.63 -9.66
N PRO A 139 -15.47 -16.85 -9.13
CA PRO A 139 -14.52 -17.81 -9.70
C PRO A 139 -14.74 -18.14 -11.18
N GLU A 140 -15.99 -18.04 -11.64
CA GLU A 140 -16.40 -18.22 -13.04
C GLU A 140 -15.83 -17.17 -14.00
N ASP A 141 -15.67 -15.92 -13.55
CA ASP A 141 -15.01 -14.87 -14.32
C ASP A 141 -13.51 -15.12 -14.43
N ILE A 142 -12.89 -15.65 -13.38
CA ILE A 142 -11.47 -16.00 -13.36
C ILE A 142 -11.19 -17.12 -14.37
N GLN A 143 -12.01 -18.18 -14.34
CA GLN A 143 -11.87 -19.30 -15.28
C GLN A 143 -12.07 -18.88 -16.74
N ARG A 144 -12.94 -17.90 -17.01
CA ARG A 144 -13.15 -17.37 -18.37
C ARG A 144 -11.92 -16.62 -18.88
N MET A 145 -11.23 -15.88 -18.01
CA MET A 145 -9.96 -15.22 -18.36
C MET A 145 -8.87 -16.26 -18.66
N GLU A 146 -8.75 -17.33 -17.86
CA GLU A 146 -7.76 -18.39 -18.07
C GLU A 146 -7.98 -19.17 -19.37
N ARG A 147 -9.24 -19.48 -19.71
CA ARG A 147 -9.59 -20.21 -20.94
C ARG A 147 -9.40 -19.37 -22.21
N GLY A 148 -9.52 -18.05 -22.11
CA GLY A 148 -9.29 -17.12 -23.22
C GLY A 148 -7.83 -17.04 -23.69
N SER A 149 -6.87 -17.40 -22.83
CA SER A 149 -5.45 -17.40 -23.17
C SER A 149 -4.93 -18.70 -23.82
N SER A 150 -5.72 -19.79 -23.80
CA SER A 150 -5.29 -21.10 -24.33
C SER A 150 -5.90 -21.48 -25.70
N SER A 151 -6.80 -20.68 -26.27
CA SER A 151 -7.48 -20.99 -27.54
C SER A 151 -6.97 -20.14 -28.69
N GLY A 152 -5.68 -20.27 -29.02
CA GLY A 152 -5.03 -19.57 -30.13
C GLY A 152 -3.98 -20.42 -30.84
N GLY A 153 -4.29 -21.68 -31.12
CA GLY A 153 -3.34 -22.62 -31.73
C GLY A 153 -4.00 -23.84 -32.36
N GLY A 154 -5.07 -23.65 -33.12
CA GLY A 154 -5.68 -24.70 -33.94
C GLY A 154 -5.08 -24.73 -35.35
N ASN A 155 -3.99 -25.47 -35.53
CA ASN A 155 -3.43 -25.78 -36.85
C ASN A 155 -4.42 -26.64 -37.65
N ASN A 156 -5.08 -26.05 -38.66
CA ASN A 156 -5.79 -26.82 -39.69
C ASN A 156 -4.78 -27.27 -40.75
N ASN A 157 -4.15 -28.43 -40.53
CA ASN A 157 -3.46 -29.14 -41.59
C ASN A 157 -4.48 -29.99 -42.36
N SER A 158 -5.11 -29.40 -43.38
CA SER A 158 -5.94 -30.14 -44.34
C SER A 158 -5.02 -30.97 -45.23
N ASN A 159 -4.69 -32.18 -44.79
CA ASN A 159 -4.05 -33.16 -45.66
C ASN A 159 -5.09 -33.79 -46.59
N ARG A 160 -4.92 -33.51 -47.88
CA ARG A 160 -5.54 -34.23 -49.01
C ARG A 160 -5.07 -35.69 -49.04
N ASN A 161 -5.88 -36.50 -49.73
CA ASN A 161 -5.71 -37.88 -50.22
C ASN A 161 -6.02 -39.03 -49.24
N ASN A 162 -6.66 -40.13 -49.65
CA ASN A 162 -7.47 -40.50 -50.83
C ASN A 162 -8.04 -41.91 -50.55
N ASN A 163 -8.98 -42.36 -51.40
CA ASN A 163 -9.35 -43.76 -51.70
C ASN A 163 -10.59 -44.35 -50.99
N ASN A 164 -11.73 -44.13 -51.63
CA ASN A 164 -12.43 -45.12 -52.46
C ASN A 164 -12.41 -46.59 -51.96
N TYR A 165 -13.57 -47.10 -51.54
CA TYR A 165 -14.00 -48.46 -51.85
C TYR A 165 -15.51 -48.50 -52.15
N ASN A 166 -15.78 -49.15 -53.27
CA ASN A 166 -17.04 -49.38 -53.97
C ASN A 166 -17.75 -50.65 -53.47
N SER A 167 -19.08 -50.67 -53.45
CA SER A 167 -20.02 -51.81 -53.60
C SER A 167 -21.35 -51.42 -52.92
N ASN A 168 -22.55 -51.58 -53.49
CA ASN A 168 -23.03 -52.33 -54.64
C ASN A 168 -24.34 -51.69 -55.11
#